data_AF-A0A2K3JDT7-F1
#
_entry.id   AF-A0A2K3JDT7-F1
#
_cell.length_a   1.000
_cell.length_b   1.000
_cell.length_c   1.000
_cell.angle_alpha   90.00
_cell.angle_beta   90.00
_cell.angle_gamma   90.00
#
_symmetry.space_group_name_H-M   'P 1'
#
loop_
_entity.id
_entity.type
_entity.pdbx_description
1 polymer ?
#
loop_
_entity_poly.entity_id
_entity_poly.type
_entity_poly.pdbx_seq_one_letter_code
_entity_poly.pdbx_strand_id
1 'polypeptide(L)'
;MICQICKKQKKPSEVIPAELVSQPVSDTIKKTYPDWINDGYICLSDLNHFRALHVKNVLETEKGELSNLENQVMKSLEEHEILSKNINEEFDQKLTFGEKLADKMAVGAGSWRFIIGFAIILIIWIVLNSVILLWKPFDPYPFILLNLVLSCVAAIQAPIILMSQNREEAKDQLRSEHDYRVNLKAELEIRHLHEKMDHLLMNQWQRLLEIQEIQIDLMEELAGKKTS
;
A
#
# COMPACT_ATOMS: atom_id res chain seq x y z
N MET A 1 -10.23 53.32 25.95
CA MET A 1 -11.05 52.65 24.92
C MET A 1 -11.68 51.40 25.53
N ILE A 2 -12.82 50.93 25.02
CA ILE A 2 -13.54 49.77 25.57
C ILE A 2 -13.27 48.56 24.68
N CYS A 3 -12.85 47.43 25.28
CA CYS A 3 -12.71 46.17 24.56
C CYS A 3 -14.10 45.62 24.18
N GLN A 4 -14.32 45.23 22.92
CA GLN A 4 -15.58 44.63 22.47
C GLN A 4 -15.89 43.28 23.17
N ILE A 5 -14.85 42.54 23.57
CA ILE A 5 -15.00 41.21 24.18
C ILE A 5 -15.21 41.32 25.69
N CYS A 6 -14.23 41.80 26.44
CA CYS A 6 -14.37 41.89 27.90
C CYS A 6 -15.20 43.10 28.40
N LYS A 7 -15.62 44.02 27.52
CA LYS A 7 -16.42 45.24 27.84
C LYS A 7 -15.80 46.15 28.90
N LYS A 8 -14.51 45.98 29.22
CA LYS A 8 -13.78 46.79 30.20
C LYS A 8 -13.10 47.98 29.54
N GLN A 9 -13.02 49.11 30.25
CA GLN A 9 -12.17 50.23 29.86
C GLN A 9 -10.69 49.85 30.04
N LYS A 10 -9.90 50.13 29.00
CA LYS A 10 -8.47 49.83 28.93
C LYS A 10 -7.67 51.04 28.46
N LYS A 11 -6.40 51.06 28.86
CA LYS A 11 -5.44 52.10 28.46
C LYS A 11 -5.22 52.05 26.94
N PRO A 12 -4.93 53.18 26.28
CA PRO A 12 -4.70 53.23 24.83
C PRO A 12 -3.56 52.31 24.36
N SER A 13 -2.56 52.05 25.21
CA SER A 13 -1.44 51.14 24.94
C SER A 13 -1.77 49.66 25.04
N GLU A 14 -2.95 49.30 25.57
CA GLU A 14 -3.37 47.91 25.83
C GLU A 14 -4.47 47.41 24.89
N VAL A 15 -4.84 48.22 23.89
CA VAL A 15 -5.92 47.96 22.95
C VAL A 15 -5.44 48.04 21.52
N ILE A 16 -5.99 47.16 20.68
CA ILE A 16 -5.66 47.04 19.27
C ILE A 16 -6.98 47.21 18.50
N PRO A 17 -7.01 48.04 17.44
CA PRO A 17 -8.14 48.09 16.52
C PRO A 17 -8.45 46.71 15.92
N ALA A 18 -9.73 46.36 15.85
CA ALA A 18 -10.22 45.09 15.33
C ALA A 18 -9.81 44.86 13.86
N GLU A 19 -9.64 45.94 13.09
CA GLU A 19 -9.17 45.93 11.70
C GLU A 19 -7.72 45.42 11.55
N LEU A 20 -6.90 45.59 12.58
CA LEU A 20 -5.49 45.12 12.61
C LEU A 20 -5.35 43.66 13.11
N VAL A 21 -6.47 42.99 13.44
CA VAL A 21 -6.45 41.59 13.87
C VAL A 21 -6.47 40.66 12.65
N SER A 22 -5.52 39.74 12.57
CA SER A 22 -5.40 38.75 11.49
C SER A 22 -6.70 37.96 11.29
N GLN A 23 -7.14 37.83 10.03
CA GLN A 23 -8.39 37.15 9.63
C GLN A 23 -8.64 35.79 10.33
N PRO A 24 -7.67 34.85 10.46
CA PRO A 24 -7.92 33.55 11.07
C PRO A 24 -8.35 33.62 12.55
N VAL A 25 -7.78 34.59 13.28
CA VAL A 25 -8.10 34.85 14.68
C VAL A 25 -9.43 35.60 14.78
N SER A 26 -9.68 36.55 13.87
CA SER A 26 -10.97 37.24 13.75
C SER A 26 -12.13 36.29 13.47
N ASP A 27 -11.95 35.28 12.61
CA ASP A 27 -12.96 34.25 12.33
C ASP A 27 -13.22 33.36 13.54
N THR A 28 -12.17 33.05 14.31
CA THR A 28 -12.31 32.30 15.57
C THR A 28 -13.05 33.14 16.62
N ILE A 29 -12.77 34.44 16.69
CA ILE A 29 -13.49 35.38 17.55
C ILE A 29 -14.96 35.49 17.13
N LYS A 30 -15.26 35.66 15.84
CA LYS A 30 -16.64 35.74 15.31
C LYS A 30 -17.46 34.49 15.59
N LYS A 31 -16.84 33.31 15.57
CA LYS A 31 -17.50 32.03 15.95
C LYS A 31 -17.96 32.02 17.41
N THR A 32 -17.24 32.67 18.31
CA THR A 32 -17.56 32.71 19.75
C THR A 32 -18.35 33.97 20.15
N TYR A 33 -18.13 35.09 19.46
CA TYR A 33 -18.76 36.39 19.68
C TYR A 33 -19.29 36.94 18.34
N PRO A 34 -20.56 36.67 18.00
CA PRO A 34 -21.18 37.12 16.75
C PRO A 34 -21.29 38.65 16.63
N ASP A 35 -21.30 39.36 17.76
CA ASP A 35 -21.38 40.83 17.84
C ASP A 35 -20.02 41.53 17.60
N TRP A 36 -19.01 40.80 17.14
CA TRP A 36 -17.69 41.34 16.81
C TRP A 36 -17.74 42.20 15.54
N ILE A 37 -17.37 43.48 15.66
CA ILE A 37 -17.43 44.47 14.58
C ILE A 37 -16.00 44.94 14.27
N ASN A 38 -15.65 45.06 12.98
CA ASN A 38 -14.29 45.44 12.54
C ASN A 38 -13.86 46.87 12.96
N ASP A 39 -14.79 47.71 13.42
CA ASP A 39 -14.58 49.14 13.73
C ASP A 39 -14.45 49.42 15.25
N GLY A 40 -14.03 48.45 16.06
CA GLY A 40 -13.76 48.72 17.48
C GLY A 40 -12.46 48.12 17.97
N TYR A 41 -12.35 47.91 19.27
CA TYR A 41 -11.08 47.63 19.92
C TYR A 41 -11.11 46.33 20.69
N ILE A 42 -10.01 45.58 20.66
CA ILE A 42 -9.77 44.40 21.49
C ILE A 42 -8.56 44.63 22.37
N CYS A 43 -8.61 44.19 23.63
CA CYS A 43 -7.44 44.26 24.48
C CYS A 43 -6.45 43.12 24.20
N LEU A 44 -5.17 43.37 24.47
CA LEU A 44 -4.09 42.40 24.27
C LEU A 44 -4.30 41.07 24.99
N SER A 45 -4.93 41.07 26.18
CA SER A 45 -5.20 39.85 26.94
C SER A 45 -6.21 38.93 26.24
N ASP A 46 -7.29 39.51 25.74
CA ASP A 46 -8.35 38.75 25.07
C ASP A 46 -7.86 38.28 23.69
N LEU A 47 -7.13 39.14 22.97
CA LEU A 47 -6.53 38.78 21.68
C LEU A 47 -5.55 37.59 21.82
N ASN A 48 -4.70 37.59 22.85
CA ASN A 48 -3.76 36.50 23.08
C ASN A 48 -4.47 35.19 23.49
N HIS A 49 -5.60 35.27 24.19
CA HIS A 49 -6.43 34.10 24.49
C HIS A 49 -7.01 33.46 23.22
N PHE A 50 -7.58 34.25 22.31
CA PHE A 50 -8.12 33.74 21.05
C PHE A 50 -7.06 33.22 20.09
N ARG A 51 -5.86 33.80 20.10
CA ARG A 51 -4.70 33.25 19.37
C ARG A 51 -4.34 31.85 19.86
N ALA A 52 -4.23 31.66 21.17
CA ALA A 52 -3.93 30.35 21.76
C ALA A 52 -5.05 29.32 21.46
N LEU A 53 -6.31 29.75 21.51
CA LEU A 53 -7.46 28.90 21.20
C LEU A 53 -7.48 28.51 19.71
N HIS A 54 -7.16 29.43 18.81
CA HIS A 54 -7.05 29.15 17.38
C HIS A 54 -5.94 28.11 17.10
N VAL A 55 -4.75 28.30 17.68
CA VAL A 55 -3.64 27.34 17.56
C VAL A 55 -4.05 25.96 18.08
N LYS A 56 -4.72 25.88 19.23
CA LYS A 56 -5.21 24.62 19.78
C LYS A 56 -6.20 23.92 18.84
N ASN A 57 -7.16 24.64 18.28
CA ASN A 57 -8.14 24.09 17.36
C ASN A 57 -7.49 23.56 16.08
N VAL A 58 -6.49 24.26 15.53
CA VAL A 58 -5.74 23.80 14.35
C VAL A 58 -5.02 22.48 14.66
N LEU A 59 -4.31 22.41 15.79
CA LEU A 59 -3.59 21.20 16.22
C LEU A 59 -4.53 20.00 16.49
N GLU A 60 -5.71 20.22 17.07
CA GLU A 60 -6.70 19.15 17.26
C GLU A 60 -7.30 18.64 15.94
N THR A 61 -7.43 19.53 14.95
CA THR A 61 -7.93 19.17 13.61
C THR A 61 -6.91 18.30 12.86
N GLU A 62 -5.62 18.68 12.88
CA GLU A 62 -4.53 17.89 12.27
C GLU A 62 -4.41 16.49 12.88
N LYS A 63 -4.59 16.36 14.20
CA LYS A 63 -4.54 15.07 14.89
C LYS A 63 -5.68 14.12 14.47
N GLY A 64 -6.85 14.69 14.17
CA GLY A 64 -7.99 13.93 13.64
C GLY A 64 -7.78 13.45 12.20
N GLU A 65 -7.14 14.27 11.36
CA GLU A 65 -6.81 13.93 9.97
C GLU A 65 -5.80 12.78 9.87
N LEU A 66 -4.76 12.79 10.74
CA LEU A 66 -3.78 11.69 10.83
C LEU A 66 -4.43 10.34 11.17
N SER A 67 -5.35 10.31 12.14
CA SER A 67 -6.04 9.07 12.53
C SER A 67 -6.96 8.52 11.42
N ASN A 68 -7.57 9.39 10.62
CA ASN A 68 -8.37 8.96 9.48
C ASN A 68 -7.51 8.37 8.36
N LEU A 69 -6.32 8.95 8.12
CA LEU A 69 -5.38 8.44 7.12
C LEU A 69 -4.84 7.07 7.52
N GLU A 70 -4.47 6.87 8.79
CA GLU A 70 -4.04 5.57 9.32
C GLU A 70 -5.09 4.47 9.11
N ASN A 71 -6.36 4.78 9.40
CA ASN A 71 -7.47 3.85 9.19
C ASN A 71 -7.70 3.51 7.71
N GLN A 72 -7.48 4.48 6.81
CA GLN A 72 -7.58 4.25 5.37
C GLN A 72 -6.47 3.34 4.85
N VAL A 73 -5.23 3.54 5.33
CA VAL A 73 -4.09 2.68 4.98
C VAL A 73 -4.29 1.26 5.49
N MET A 74 -4.80 1.10 6.71
CA MET A 74 -5.11 -0.24 7.24
C MET A 74 -6.16 -0.98 6.40
N LYS A 75 -7.20 -0.26 5.96
CA LYS A 75 -8.28 -0.83 5.14
C LYS A 75 -7.80 -1.22 3.74
N SER A 76 -6.90 -0.45 3.12
CA SER A 76 -6.35 -0.78 1.80
C SER A 76 -5.37 -1.95 1.83
N LEU A 77 -4.64 -2.15 2.94
CA LEU A 77 -3.77 -3.31 3.13
C LEU A 77 -4.58 -4.62 3.25
N GLU A 78 -5.69 -4.60 3.99
CA GLU A 78 -6.57 -5.77 4.17
C GLU A 78 -7.22 -6.19 2.83
N GLU A 79 -7.67 -5.24 2.01
CA GLU A 79 -8.22 -5.51 0.68
C GLU A 79 -7.20 -6.18 -0.27
N HIS A 80 -5.92 -5.82 -0.16
CA HIS A 80 -4.85 -6.38 -1.01
C HIS A 80 -4.53 -7.84 -0.68
N GLU A 81 -4.53 -8.22 0.60
CA GLU A 81 -4.24 -9.60 1.02
C GLU A 81 -5.36 -10.56 0.59
N ILE A 82 -6.62 -10.11 0.70
CA ILE A 82 -7.81 -10.88 0.31
C ILE A 82 -7.83 -11.17 -1.20
N LEU A 83 -7.43 -10.19 -2.03
CA LEU A 83 -7.43 -10.35 -3.48
C LEU A 83 -6.43 -11.42 -3.94
N SER A 84 -5.22 -11.44 -3.36
CA SER A 84 -4.17 -12.41 -3.71
C SER A 84 -4.58 -13.86 -3.40
N LYS A 85 -5.30 -14.06 -2.30
CA LYS A 85 -5.76 -15.39 -1.86
C LYS A 85 -6.89 -15.90 -2.74
N ASN A 86 -7.81 -15.03 -3.17
CA ASN A 86 -8.95 -15.39 -4.00
C ASN A 86 -8.51 -15.93 -5.38
N ILE A 87 -7.47 -15.36 -5.98
CA ILE A 87 -6.96 -15.78 -7.30
C ILE A 87 -6.46 -17.23 -7.29
N ASN A 88 -5.72 -17.64 -6.25
CA ASN A 88 -5.24 -19.02 -6.14
C ASN A 88 -6.42 -19.99 -5.90
N GLU A 89 -7.39 -19.60 -5.07
CA GLU A 89 -8.57 -20.44 -4.78
C GLU A 89 -9.49 -20.62 -6.00
N GLU A 90 -9.67 -19.57 -6.81
CA GLU A 90 -10.48 -19.63 -8.04
C GLU A 90 -9.85 -20.56 -9.10
N PHE A 91 -8.52 -20.63 -9.15
CA PHE A 91 -7.80 -21.54 -10.04
C PHE A 91 -7.93 -23.01 -9.58
N ASP A 92 -7.75 -23.28 -8.29
CA ASP A 92 -7.82 -24.64 -7.73
C ASP A 92 -9.25 -25.22 -7.76
N GLN A 93 -10.28 -24.37 -7.75
CA GLN A 93 -11.68 -24.79 -7.88
C GLN A 93 -12.03 -25.29 -9.28
N LYS A 94 -11.30 -24.88 -10.32
CA LYS A 94 -11.56 -25.26 -11.72
C LYS A 94 -10.97 -26.62 -12.10
N LEU A 95 -10.15 -27.24 -11.24
CA LEU A 95 -9.48 -28.50 -11.53
C LEU A 95 -10.42 -29.70 -11.46
N THR A 96 -10.43 -30.49 -12.53
CA THR A 96 -11.13 -31.78 -12.59
C THR A 96 -10.44 -32.82 -11.70
N PHE A 97 -11.17 -33.89 -11.36
CA PHE A 97 -10.61 -34.98 -10.55
C PHE A 97 -9.37 -35.63 -11.18
N GLY A 98 -9.38 -35.81 -12.51
CA GLY A 98 -8.25 -36.36 -13.26
C GLY A 98 -7.01 -35.47 -13.20
N GLU A 99 -7.20 -34.15 -13.30
CA GLU A 99 -6.11 -33.18 -13.19
C GLU A 99 -5.52 -33.16 -11.78
N LYS A 100 -6.36 -33.17 -10.74
CA LYS A 100 -5.89 -33.24 -9.33
C LYS A 100 -5.06 -34.50 -9.06
N LEU A 101 -5.45 -35.63 -9.63
CA LEU A 101 -4.69 -36.88 -9.51
C LEU A 101 -3.36 -36.80 -10.29
N ALA A 102 -3.38 -36.24 -11.51
CA ALA A 102 -2.19 -36.05 -12.34
C ALA A 102 -1.13 -35.19 -11.65
N ASP A 103 -1.51 -34.07 -11.03
CA ASP A 103 -0.55 -33.23 -10.27
C ASP A 103 0.03 -33.96 -9.08
N LYS A 104 -0.81 -34.68 -8.32
CA LYS A 104 -0.33 -35.42 -7.16
C LYS A 104 0.65 -36.52 -7.58
N MET A 105 0.42 -37.16 -8.71
CA MET A 105 1.34 -38.13 -9.32
C MET A 105 2.63 -37.46 -9.81
N ALA A 106 2.55 -36.31 -10.48
CA ALA A 106 3.72 -35.57 -10.98
C ALA A 106 4.62 -35.08 -9.84
N VAL A 107 4.04 -34.48 -8.79
CA VAL A 107 4.77 -34.04 -7.59
C VAL A 107 5.41 -35.22 -6.86
N GLY A 108 4.72 -36.36 -6.78
CA GLY A 108 5.27 -37.59 -6.20
C GLY A 108 6.43 -38.17 -7.01
N ALA A 109 6.29 -38.24 -8.33
CA ALA A 109 7.31 -38.76 -9.24
C ALA A 109 8.56 -37.86 -9.32
N GLY A 110 8.42 -36.55 -9.08
CA GLY A 110 9.52 -35.59 -9.02
C GLY A 110 10.34 -35.61 -7.72
N SER A 111 9.98 -36.43 -6.73
CA SER A 111 10.68 -36.47 -5.44
C SER A 111 11.97 -37.31 -5.51
N TRP A 112 13.05 -36.80 -4.91
CA TRP A 112 14.31 -37.55 -4.73
C TRP A 112 14.12 -38.90 -4.03
N ARG A 113 13.16 -39.01 -3.09
CA ARG A 113 12.85 -40.27 -2.42
C ARG A 113 12.26 -41.32 -3.37
N PHE A 114 11.43 -40.87 -4.32
CA PHE A 114 10.83 -41.74 -5.34
C PHE A 114 11.89 -42.24 -6.32
N ILE A 115 12.78 -41.36 -6.80
CA ILE A 115 13.88 -41.71 -7.72
C ILE A 115 14.79 -42.79 -7.09
N ILE A 116 15.21 -42.60 -5.84
CA ILE A 116 16.07 -43.55 -5.14
C ILE A 116 15.35 -44.89 -4.90
N GLY A 117 14.09 -44.86 -4.45
CA GLY A 117 13.30 -46.07 -4.25
C GLY A 117 13.09 -46.86 -5.55
N PHE A 118 12.79 -46.16 -6.64
CA PHE A 118 12.62 -46.77 -7.96
C PHE A 118 13.94 -47.40 -8.46
N ALA A 119 15.07 -46.72 -8.30
CA ALA A 119 16.38 -47.27 -8.64
C ALA A 119 16.72 -48.54 -7.84
N ILE A 120 16.42 -48.56 -6.53
CA ILE A 120 16.62 -49.74 -5.68
C ILE A 120 15.76 -50.91 -6.16
N ILE A 121 14.49 -50.67 -6.49
CA ILE A 121 13.59 -51.72 -7.02
C ILE A 121 14.14 -52.31 -8.33
N LEU A 122 14.65 -51.46 -9.23
CA LEU A 122 15.28 -51.92 -10.48
C LEU A 122 16.52 -52.78 -10.21
N ILE A 123 17.39 -52.37 -9.29
CA ILE A 123 18.57 -53.14 -8.90
C ILE A 123 18.15 -54.49 -8.31
N ILE A 124 17.16 -54.52 -7.42
CA ILE A 124 16.63 -55.76 -6.83
C ILE A 124 16.08 -56.67 -7.93
N TRP A 125 15.32 -56.14 -8.89
CA TRP A 125 14.77 -56.91 -10.00
C TRP A 125 15.87 -57.55 -10.85
N ILE A 126 16.91 -56.78 -11.20
CA ILE A 126 18.06 -57.26 -11.98
C ILE A 126 18.82 -58.34 -11.21
N VAL A 127 19.10 -58.12 -9.92
CA VAL A 127 19.82 -59.07 -9.06
C VAL A 127 19.02 -60.38 -8.91
N LEU A 128 17.71 -60.30 -8.61
CA LEU A 128 16.86 -61.48 -8.49
C LEU A 128 16.83 -62.30 -9.79
N ASN A 129 16.59 -61.66 -10.93
CA ASN A 129 16.56 -62.37 -12.22
C ASN A 129 17.94 -62.91 -12.64
N SER A 130 19.03 -62.23 -12.27
CA SER A 130 20.41 -62.67 -12.57
C SER A 130 20.87 -63.83 -11.67
N VAL A 131 20.44 -63.87 -10.41
CA VAL A 131 20.78 -64.97 -9.47
C VAL A 131 19.91 -66.21 -9.73
N ILE A 132 18.63 -66.02 -10.07
CA ILE A 132 17.69 -67.09 -10.44
C ILE A 132 18.06 -67.75 -11.79
N LEU A 133 18.96 -67.14 -12.57
CA LEU A 133 19.54 -67.66 -13.81
C LEU A 133 20.17 -69.07 -13.63
N LEU A 134 20.59 -69.41 -12.42
CA LEU A 134 21.16 -70.73 -12.11
C LEU A 134 20.12 -71.86 -12.14
N TRP A 135 18.82 -71.56 -11.99
CA TRP A 135 17.75 -72.58 -11.87
C TRP A 135 16.64 -72.42 -12.92
N LYS A 136 16.08 -71.21 -13.12
CA LYS A 136 15.09 -70.90 -14.17
C LYS A 136 14.76 -69.39 -14.20
N PRO A 137 15.39 -68.57 -15.07
CA PRO A 137 15.14 -67.13 -15.10
C PRO A 137 13.72 -66.81 -15.59
N PHE A 138 13.05 -65.86 -14.92
CA PHE A 138 11.74 -65.34 -15.33
C PHE A 138 11.87 -64.27 -16.44
N ASP A 139 12.86 -63.39 -16.33
CA ASP A 139 13.22 -62.38 -17.35
C ASP A 139 14.74 -62.44 -17.62
N PRO A 140 15.23 -63.33 -18.51
CA PRO A 140 16.65 -63.46 -18.83
C PRO A 140 17.18 -62.21 -19.55
N TYR A 141 18.48 -61.95 -19.41
CA TYR A 141 19.17 -60.90 -20.16
C TYR A 141 18.88 -61.06 -21.66
N PRO A 142 18.31 -60.05 -22.36
CA PRO A 142 18.38 -58.60 -22.14
C PRO A 142 17.18 -57.91 -21.42
N PHE A 143 16.45 -58.62 -20.55
CA PHE A 143 15.32 -58.09 -19.75
C PHE A 143 14.18 -57.46 -20.58
N ILE A 144 13.53 -58.27 -21.43
CA ILE A 144 12.49 -57.78 -22.35
C ILE A 144 11.26 -57.25 -21.59
N LEU A 145 10.91 -57.92 -20.48
CA LEU A 145 9.71 -57.62 -19.71
C LEU A 145 9.88 -56.32 -18.94
N LEU A 146 11.04 -56.14 -18.30
CA LEU A 146 11.40 -54.90 -17.63
C LEU A 146 11.38 -53.71 -18.60
N ASN A 147 11.97 -53.87 -19.78
CA ASN A 147 12.01 -52.82 -20.80
C ASN A 147 10.61 -52.44 -21.31
N LEU A 148 9.72 -53.42 -21.50
CA LEU A 148 8.33 -53.17 -21.88
C LEU A 148 7.59 -52.34 -20.81
N VAL A 149 7.72 -52.74 -19.54
CA VAL A 149 7.07 -52.05 -18.42
C VAL A 149 7.59 -50.62 -18.29
N LEU A 150 8.92 -50.42 -18.32
CA LEU A 150 9.52 -49.09 -18.26
C LEU A 150 9.05 -48.19 -19.41
N SER A 151 8.97 -48.74 -20.62
CA SER A 151 8.49 -47.98 -21.79
C SER A 151 7.04 -47.57 -21.65
N CYS A 152 6.17 -48.46 -21.15
CA CYS A 152 4.76 -48.15 -20.91
C CYS A 152 4.60 -47.08 -19.81
N VAL A 153 5.36 -47.21 -18.72
CA VAL A 153 5.37 -46.23 -17.63
C VAL A 153 5.83 -44.86 -18.13
N ALA A 154 6.91 -44.80 -18.89
CA ALA A 154 7.41 -43.55 -19.47
C ALA A 154 6.41 -42.91 -20.46
N ALA A 155 5.75 -43.73 -21.29
CA ALA A 155 4.75 -43.26 -22.24
C ALA A 155 3.53 -42.62 -21.56
N ILE A 156 3.12 -43.13 -20.40
CA ILE A 156 2.03 -42.55 -19.59
C ILE A 156 2.53 -41.33 -18.80
N GLN A 157 3.78 -41.33 -18.35
CA GLN A 157 4.35 -40.21 -17.59
C GLN A 157 4.53 -38.94 -18.43
N ALA A 158 5.00 -39.06 -19.67
CA ALA A 158 5.25 -37.91 -20.54
C ALA A 158 4.04 -36.95 -20.68
N PRO A 159 2.82 -37.40 -21.02
CA PRO A 159 1.66 -36.52 -21.11
C PRO A 159 1.19 -36.00 -19.75
N ILE A 160 1.33 -36.77 -18.66
CA ILE A 160 0.99 -36.31 -17.30
C ILE A 160 1.90 -35.15 -16.89
N ILE A 161 3.21 -35.29 -17.14
CA ILE A 161 4.20 -34.25 -16.87
C ILE A 161 3.90 -33.02 -17.73
N LEU A 162 3.63 -33.20 -19.03
CA LEU A 162 3.31 -32.09 -19.94
C LEU A 162 2.02 -31.36 -19.52
N MET A 163 0.99 -32.10 -19.10
CA MET A 163 -0.26 -31.52 -18.59
C MET A 163 -0.04 -30.72 -17.30
N SER A 164 0.79 -31.22 -16.38
CA SER A 164 1.14 -30.52 -15.15
C SER A 164 1.98 -29.26 -15.44
N GLN A 165 2.92 -29.34 -16.39
CA GLN A 165 3.71 -28.21 -16.86
C GLN A 165 2.86 -27.11 -17.51
N ASN A 166 2.01 -27.47 -18.49
CA ASN A 166 1.11 -26.51 -19.15
C ASN A 166 0.19 -25.82 -18.14
N ARG A 167 -0.21 -26.53 -17.09
CA ARG A 167 -1.05 -25.96 -16.02
C ARG A 167 -0.27 -24.97 -15.15
N GLU A 168 0.93 -25.32 -14.72
CA GLU A 168 1.75 -24.41 -13.92
C GLU A 168 2.13 -23.16 -14.73
N GLU A 169 2.42 -23.31 -16.03
CA GLU A 169 2.65 -22.17 -16.92
C GLU A 169 1.42 -21.27 -17.05
N ALA A 170 0.22 -21.84 -17.20
CA ALA A 170 -1.02 -21.05 -17.22
C ALA A 170 -1.25 -20.30 -15.89
N LYS A 171 -0.91 -20.92 -14.76
CA LYS A 171 -0.97 -20.30 -13.43
C LYS A 171 0.02 -19.15 -13.30
N ASP A 172 1.23 -19.34 -13.77
CA ASP A 172 2.29 -18.33 -13.75
C ASP A 172 1.98 -17.16 -14.69
N GLN A 173 1.40 -17.41 -15.86
CA GLN A 173 0.91 -16.36 -16.76
C GLN A 173 -0.16 -15.48 -16.08
N LEU A 174 -1.16 -16.08 -15.44
CA LEU A 174 -2.20 -15.34 -14.72
C LEU A 174 -1.64 -14.51 -13.56
N ARG A 175 -0.68 -15.07 -12.80
CA ARG A 175 0.02 -14.33 -11.74
C ARG A 175 0.80 -13.15 -12.31
N SER A 176 1.53 -13.36 -13.40
CA SER A 176 2.29 -12.30 -14.07
C SER A 176 1.40 -11.18 -14.60
N GLU A 177 0.24 -11.51 -15.17
CA GLU A 177 -0.74 -10.49 -15.61
C GLU A 177 -1.31 -9.69 -14.44
N HIS A 178 -1.60 -10.36 -13.32
CA HIS A 178 -2.09 -9.70 -12.13
C HIS A 178 -1.04 -8.75 -11.54
N ASP A 179 0.19 -9.22 -11.37
CA ASP A 179 1.30 -8.41 -10.85
C ASP A 179 1.57 -7.19 -11.75
N TYR A 180 1.48 -7.38 -13.07
CA TYR A 180 1.55 -6.28 -14.03
C TYR A 180 0.45 -5.23 -13.80
N ARG A 181 -0.81 -5.65 -13.61
CA ARG A 181 -1.93 -4.72 -13.33
C ARG A 181 -1.74 -3.98 -12.02
N VAL A 182 -1.26 -4.65 -10.98
CA VAL A 182 -0.95 -4.01 -9.69
C VAL A 182 0.15 -2.97 -9.85
N ASN A 183 1.21 -3.30 -10.58
CA ASN A 183 2.31 -2.38 -10.83
C ASN A 183 1.85 -1.12 -11.59
N LEU A 184 1.07 -1.30 -12.65
CA LEU A 184 0.50 -0.19 -13.42
C LEU A 184 -0.40 0.71 -12.55
N LYS A 185 -1.22 0.11 -11.69
CA LYS A 185 -2.06 0.86 -10.75
C LYS A 185 -1.22 1.66 -9.77
N ALA A 186 -0.16 1.07 -9.22
CA ALA A 186 0.77 1.78 -8.33
C ALA A 186 1.47 2.95 -9.05
N GLU A 187 1.89 2.77 -10.30
CA GLU A 187 2.48 3.85 -11.11
C GLU A 187 1.50 5.03 -11.28
N LEU A 188 0.24 4.74 -11.59
CA LEU A 188 -0.81 5.76 -11.73
C LEU A 188 -1.09 6.48 -10.40
N GLU A 189 -1.15 5.75 -9.29
CA GLU A 189 -1.33 6.33 -7.96
C GLU A 189 -0.16 7.25 -7.57
N ILE A 190 1.08 6.84 -7.87
CA ILE A 190 2.27 7.68 -7.65
C ILE A 190 2.19 8.96 -8.50
N ARG A 191 1.81 8.87 -9.77
CA ARG A 191 1.64 10.05 -10.63
C ARG A 191 0.58 11.00 -10.06
N HIS A 192 -0.55 10.48 -9.61
CA HIS A 192 -1.62 11.27 -8.99
C HIS A 192 -1.17 11.95 -7.69
N LEU A 193 -0.39 11.24 -6.86
CA LEU A 193 0.21 11.84 -5.66
C LEU A 193 1.19 12.96 -6.02
N HIS A 194 1.98 12.79 -7.09
CA HIS A 194 2.90 13.82 -7.57
C HIS A 194 2.15 15.08 -8.00
N GLU A 195 1.08 14.94 -8.79
CA GLU A 195 0.24 16.07 -9.22
C GLU A 195 -0.36 16.83 -8.02
N LYS A 196 -0.85 16.11 -7.00
CA LYS A 196 -1.34 16.73 -5.76
C LYS A 196 -0.24 17.45 -4.98
N MET A 197 0.95 16.86 -4.91
CA MET A 197 2.09 17.47 -4.24
C MET A 197 2.51 18.77 -4.94
N ASP A 198 2.56 18.77 -6.28
CA ASP A 198 2.84 19.97 -7.07
C ASP A 198 1.80 21.07 -6.83
N HIS A 199 0.50 20.70 -6.78
CA HIS A 199 -0.56 21.64 -6.42
C HIS A 199 -0.39 22.26 -5.03
N LEU A 200 -0.04 21.45 -4.03
CA LEU A 200 0.22 21.94 -2.67
C LEU A 200 1.44 22.86 -2.62
N LEU A 201 2.53 22.48 -3.29
CA LEU A 201 3.75 23.28 -3.38
C LEU A 201 3.49 24.64 -4.02
N MET A 202 2.71 24.68 -5.10
CA MET A 202 2.32 25.94 -5.76
C MET A 202 1.54 26.85 -4.81
N ASN A 203 0.58 26.32 -4.06
CA ASN A 203 -0.18 27.07 -3.07
C ASN A 203 0.71 27.61 -1.94
N GLN A 204 1.69 26.84 -1.47
CA GLN A 204 2.66 27.30 -0.47
C GLN A 204 3.56 28.41 -1.02
N TRP A 205 3.99 28.30 -2.29
CA TRP A 205 4.80 29.31 -2.95
C TRP A 205 4.08 30.65 -3.05
N GLN A 206 2.81 30.63 -3.42
CA GLN A 206 2.00 31.85 -3.53
C GLN A 206 1.85 32.56 -2.18
N ARG A 207 1.63 31.80 -1.09
CA ARG A 207 1.59 32.34 0.28
C ARG A 207 2.92 32.94 0.72
N LEU A 208 4.06 32.32 0.35
CA LEU A 208 5.38 32.87 0.65
C LEU A 208 5.61 34.22 -0.07
N LEU A 209 5.14 34.36 -1.30
CA LEU A 209 5.21 35.62 -2.05
C LEU A 209 4.35 36.71 -1.41
N GLU A 210 3.12 36.39 -1.00
CA GLU A 210 2.26 37.34 -0.27
C GLU A 210 2.92 37.83 1.04
N ILE A 211 3.55 36.92 1.79
CA ILE A 211 4.28 37.29 3.02
C ILE A 211 5.48 38.19 2.70
N GLN A 212 6.22 37.91 1.61
CA GLN A 212 7.34 38.76 1.18
C GLN A 212 6.88 40.16 0.80
N GLU A 213 5.77 40.29 0.09
CA GLU A 213 5.19 41.59 -0.30
C GLU A 213 4.87 42.44 0.95
N ILE A 214 4.20 41.84 1.94
CA ILE A 214 3.90 42.50 3.22
C ILE A 214 5.19 42.92 3.95
N GLN A 215 6.25 42.10 3.91
CA GLN A 215 7.54 42.45 4.52
C GLN A 215 8.22 43.64 3.83
N ILE A 216 8.10 43.75 2.50
CA ILE A 216 8.65 44.87 1.73
C ILE A 216 7.90 46.17 2.10
N ASP A 217 6.57 46.15 2.14
CA ASP A 217 5.75 47.30 2.53
C ASP A 217 6.09 47.77 3.96
N LEU A 218 6.22 46.84 4.91
CA LEU A 218 6.64 47.14 6.29
C LEU A 218 8.03 47.79 6.35
N MET A 219 8.98 47.33 5.52
CA MET A 219 10.31 47.93 5.45
C MET A 219 10.26 49.33 4.85
N GLU A 220 9.40 49.57 3.87
CA GLU A 220 9.18 50.89 3.27
C GLU A 220 8.56 51.88 4.26
N GLU A 221 7.56 51.46 5.03
CA GLU A 221 6.97 52.28 6.11
C GLU A 221 8.00 52.63 7.19
N LEU A 222 8.82 51.67 7.62
CA LEU A 222 9.88 51.90 8.61
C LEU A 222 10.98 52.82 8.08
N ALA A 223 11.31 52.72 6.78
CA ALA A 223 12.23 53.63 6.12
C ALA A 223 11.66 55.05 6.04
N GLY A 224 10.38 55.19 5.67
CA GLY A 224 9.68 56.47 5.59
C GLY A 224 9.48 57.16 6.94
N LYS A 225 9.30 56.40 8.03
CA LYS A 225 9.24 56.92 9.41
C LYS A 225 10.57 57.45 9.94
N LYS A 226 11.71 57.09 9.35
CA LYS A 226 13.04 57.60 9.75
C LYS A 226 13.39 58.93 9.09
N THR A 227 12.67 59.34 8.04
CA THR A 227 12.91 60.60 7.30
C THR A 227 11.94 61.73 7.65
N SER A 228 11.04 61.54 8.63
CA SER A 228 10.20 62.56 9.29
C SER A 228 10.61 62.74 10.74
#